data_AF-A0A9P7P7K4-F1
#
_entry.id   AF-A0A9P7P7K4-F1
#
_cell.length_a   1.000
_cell.length_b   1.000
_cell.length_c   1.000
_cell.angle_alpha   90.00
_cell.angle_beta   90.00
_cell.angle_gamma   90.00
#
_symmetry.space_group_name_H-M   'P 1'
#
loop_
_entity.id
_entity.type
_entity.pdbx_description
1 polymer ?
#
loop_
_entity_poly.entity_id
_entity_poly.type
_entity_poly.pdbx_seq_one_letter_code
_entity_poly.pdbx_strand_id
1 'polypeptide(L)' 'MRFTALAVTAFAALAAAKRGCRHDHKNPGWGWYWVVQGDNLNAIAKDLGDDAKAIQDRNKIPDVYRMGYGFTIYVKCP' A
#
# COMPACT_ATOMS: atom_id res chain seq x y z
N MET A 1 -23.62 22.70 43.65
CA MET A 1 -22.74 22.72 42.46
C MET A 1 -22.46 21.27 42.07
N ARG A 2 -23.06 20.77 40.98
CA ARG A 2 -22.87 19.40 40.49
C ARG A 2 -21.92 19.49 39.29
N PHE A 3 -20.67 19.06 39.48
CA PHE A 3 -19.68 18.94 38.43
C PHE A 3 -19.79 17.56 37.79
N THR A 4 -20.61 17.43 36.76
CA THR A 4 -20.60 16.25 35.88
C THR A 4 -19.63 16.51 34.72
N ALA A 5 -18.38 16.10 34.90
CA ALA A 5 -17.40 16.04 33.83
C ALA A 5 -17.64 14.75 33.02
N LEU A 6 -18.31 14.87 31.87
CA LEU A 6 -18.33 13.82 30.86
C LEU A 6 -17.14 14.03 29.92
N ALA A 7 -15.98 13.49 30.31
CA ALA A 7 -14.84 13.40 29.40
C ALA A 7 -15.08 12.18 28.47
N VAL A 8 -15.75 12.40 27.34
CA VAL A 8 -15.86 11.40 26.28
C VAL A 8 -14.52 11.37 25.54
N THR A 9 -13.68 10.39 25.86
CA THR A 9 -12.44 10.13 25.11
C THR A 9 -12.81 9.66 23.70
N ALA A 10 -12.76 10.57 22.73
CA ALA A 10 -12.83 10.24 21.33
C ALA A 10 -11.52 9.55 20.91
N PHE A 11 -11.50 8.21 20.95
CA PHE A 11 -10.47 7.44 20.24
C PHE A 11 -10.78 7.56 18.75
N ALA A 12 -10.19 8.55 18.08
CA ALA A 12 -10.18 8.61 16.64
C ALA A 12 -9.50 7.33 16.13
N ALA A 13 -10.25 6.48 15.43
CA ALA A 13 -9.68 5.36 14.69
C ALA A 13 -8.71 5.94 13.65
N LEU A 14 -7.40 5.76 13.83
CA LEU A 14 -6.45 6.06 12.77
C LEU A 14 -6.71 5.06 11.65
N ALA A 15 -7.30 5.53 10.54
CA ALA A 15 -7.30 4.77 9.31
C ALA A 15 -5.84 4.42 8.97
N ALA A 16 -5.56 3.13 8.75
CA ALA A 16 -4.25 2.70 8.31
C ALA A 16 -3.89 3.47 7.03
N ALA A 17 -2.76 4.19 7.03
CA ALA A 17 -2.30 4.90 5.86
C ALA A 17 -2.13 3.89 4.71
N LYS A 18 -2.79 4.17 3.58
CA LYS A 18 -2.66 3.36 2.37
C LYS A 18 -1.20 3.36 1.92
N ARG A 19 -0.75 2.26 1.29
CA ARG A 19 0.63 2.18 0.78
C ARG A 19 0.93 3.35 -0.13
N GLY A 20 2.08 3.97 0.05
CA GLY A 20 2.61 4.98 -0.86
C GLY A 20 3.64 4.37 -1.82
N CYS A 21 3.99 5.12 -2.86
CA CYS A 21 4.96 4.74 -3.88
C CYS A 21 5.83 5.95 -4.22
N ARG A 22 7.04 5.67 -4.70
CA ARG A 22 7.92 6.70 -5.26
C ARG A 22 7.46 7.00 -6.68
N HIS A 23 6.92 8.18 -6.91
CA HIS A 23 6.44 8.62 -8.21
C HIS A 23 7.55 8.61 -9.27
N ASP A 24 7.22 8.12 -10.46
CA ASP A 24 8.01 8.29 -11.67
C ASP A 24 7.69 9.64 -12.31
N HIS A 25 8.62 10.59 -12.23
CA HIS A 25 8.46 11.90 -12.84
C HIS A 25 8.31 11.85 -14.38
N LYS A 26 8.78 10.77 -15.02
CA LYS A 26 8.68 10.59 -16.48
C LYS A 26 7.32 10.01 -16.89
N ASN A 27 6.66 9.30 -15.98
CA ASN A 27 5.41 8.59 -16.24
C ASN A 27 4.40 8.88 -15.12
N PRO A 28 3.64 9.99 -15.21
CA PRO A 28 2.63 10.33 -14.21
C PRO A 28 1.63 9.19 -13.99
N GLY A 29 1.25 8.95 -12.73
CA GLY A 29 0.37 7.84 -12.34
C GLY A 29 1.08 6.51 -12.15
N TRP A 30 2.40 6.47 -12.29
CA TRP A 30 3.23 5.29 -12.09
C TRP A 30 4.38 5.57 -11.12
N GLY A 31 4.93 4.50 -10.55
CA GLY A 31 6.01 4.62 -9.60
C GLY A 31 6.55 3.30 -9.12
N TRP A 32 7.47 3.40 -8.17
CA TRP A 32 8.17 2.28 -7.57
C TRP A 32 7.72 2.04 -6.14
N TYR A 33 7.50 0.78 -5.82
CA TYR A 33 7.17 0.31 -4.47
C TYR A 33 8.21 -0.67 -3.96
N TRP A 34 8.64 -0.51 -2.71
CA TRP A 34 9.56 -1.43 -2.03
C TRP A 34 8.75 -2.47 -1.27
N VAL A 35 8.83 -3.73 -1.70
CA VAL A 35 8.10 -4.85 -1.09
C VAL A 35 8.67 -5.15 0.29
N VAL A 36 7.82 -5.12 1.32
CA VAL A 36 8.20 -5.40 2.71
C VAL A 36 7.74 -6.79 3.14
N GLN A 37 8.27 -7.27 4.28
CA GLN A 37 7.92 -8.58 4.80
C GLN A 37 6.42 -8.67 5.11
N GLY A 38 5.78 -9.76 4.66
CA GLY A 38 4.34 -10.00 4.83
C GLY A 38 3.47 -9.47 3.69
N ASP A 39 4.06 -8.81 2.70
CA ASP A 39 3.35 -8.36 1.52
C ASP A 39 2.91 -9.49 0.60
N ASN A 40 1.83 -9.22 -0.13
CA ASN A 40 1.43 -9.98 -1.30
C ASN A 40 0.88 -9.02 -2.34
N LEU A 41 0.86 -9.44 -3.61
CA LEU A 41 0.41 -8.58 -4.71
C LEU A 41 -1.03 -8.11 -4.57
N ASN A 42 -1.93 -8.92 -4.00
CA ASN A 42 -3.34 -8.54 -3.83
C ASN A 42 -3.47 -7.36 -2.86
N ALA A 43 -2.75 -7.39 -1.75
CA ALA A 43 -2.74 -6.29 -0.79
C ALA A 43 -2.13 -5.02 -1.39
N ILE A 44 -0.98 -5.15 -2.08
CA ILE A 44 -0.32 -4.00 -2.75
C ILE A 44 -1.25 -3.39 -3.81
N ALA A 45 -1.84 -4.23 -4.67
CA ALA A 45 -2.75 -3.81 -5.73
C ALA A 45 -3.96 -3.06 -5.18
N LYS A 46 -4.61 -3.60 -4.14
CA LYS A 46 -5.75 -2.96 -3.47
C LYS A 46 -5.40 -1.59 -2.91
N ASP A 47 -4.23 -1.47 -2.31
CA ASP A 47 -3.78 -0.23 -1.69
C ASP A 47 -3.41 0.83 -2.73
N LEU A 48 -2.84 0.43 -3.86
CA LEU A 48 -2.39 1.35 -4.92
C LEU A 48 -3.38 1.53 -6.08
N GLY A 49 -4.54 0.87 -6.04
CA GLY A 49 -5.53 0.93 -7.13
C GLY A 49 -5.04 0.24 -8.42
N ASP A 50 -4.20 -0.77 -8.27
CA ASP A 50 -3.65 -1.59 -9.36
C ASP A 50 -4.32 -2.97 -9.38
N ASP A 51 -3.87 -3.85 -10.28
CA ASP A 51 -4.29 -5.25 -10.36
C ASP A 51 -3.09 -6.18 -10.13
N ALA A 52 -3.28 -7.24 -9.33
CA ALA A 52 -2.18 -8.13 -8.94
C ALA A 52 -1.56 -8.84 -10.13
N LYS A 53 -2.37 -9.27 -11.11
CA LYS A 53 -1.91 -9.92 -12.34
C LYS A 53 -1.15 -8.92 -13.21
N ALA A 54 -1.64 -7.69 -13.33
CA ALA A 54 -0.95 -6.61 -14.05
C ALA A 54 0.40 -6.24 -13.41
N ILE A 55 0.49 -6.19 -12.08
CA ILE A 55 1.76 -6.00 -11.37
C ILE A 55 2.71 -7.17 -11.68
N GLN A 56 2.22 -8.40 -11.59
CA GLN A 56 3.02 -9.60 -11.85
C GLN A 56 3.63 -9.56 -13.26
N ASP A 57 2.80 -9.32 -14.27
CA ASP A 57 3.21 -9.33 -15.68
C ASP A 57 4.22 -8.21 -15.98
N ARG A 58 3.96 -7.00 -15.48
CA ARG A 58 4.83 -5.82 -15.66
C ARG A 58 6.20 -5.99 -15.01
N ASN A 59 6.26 -6.67 -13.86
CA ASN A 59 7.49 -6.89 -13.11
C ASN A 59 8.16 -8.23 -13.40
N LYS A 60 7.59 -9.04 -14.31
CA LYS A 60 8.09 -10.36 -14.69
C LYS A 60 8.30 -11.29 -13.49
N ILE A 61 7.36 -11.26 -12.55
CA ILE A 61 7.42 -12.07 -11.34
C ILE A 61 6.96 -13.50 -11.67
N PRO A 62 7.83 -14.51 -11.61
CA PRO A 62 7.51 -15.87 -12.06
C PRO A 62 6.53 -16.60 -11.15
N ASP A 63 6.48 -16.24 -9.86
CA ASP A 63 5.55 -16.83 -8.89
C ASP A 63 5.16 -15.81 -7.81
N VAL A 64 3.86 -15.49 -7.75
CA VAL A 64 3.28 -14.53 -6.79
C VAL A 64 3.29 -15.04 -5.35
N TYR A 65 3.32 -16.36 -5.16
CA TYR A 65 3.34 -17.01 -3.85
C TYR A 65 4.76 -17.20 -3.30
N ARG A 66 5.77 -17.01 -4.15
CA ARG A 66 7.19 -16.98 -3.77
C ARG A 66 7.82 -15.59 -3.87
N MET A 67 7.00 -14.54 -3.95
CA MET A 67 7.54 -13.19 -3.83
C MET A 67 8.22 -13.05 -2.46
N GLY A 68 9.55 -12.95 -2.49
CA GLY A 68 10.32 -12.54 -1.33
C GLY A 68 9.99 -11.09 -0.93
N TYR A 69 10.69 -10.61 0.09
CA TYR A 69 10.69 -9.19 0.45
C TYR A 69 12.04 -8.58 0.07
N GLY A 70 12.12 -7.24 0.01
CA GLY A 70 13.38 -6.55 -0.23
C GLY A 70 13.73 -6.32 -1.70
N PHE A 71 12.72 -6.25 -2.58
CA PHE A 71 12.90 -5.79 -3.96
C PHE A 71 11.88 -4.73 -4.33
N THR A 72 12.21 -3.99 -5.39
CA THR A 72 11.38 -2.91 -5.92
C THR A 72 10.55 -3.40 -7.08
N ILE A 73 9.26 -3.04 -7.09
CA ILE A 73 8.33 -3.30 -8.18
C ILE A 73 7.76 -2.00 -8.75
N TYR A 74 7.43 -2.01 -10.04
CA TYR A 74 6.79 -0.93 -10.77
C TYR A 74 5.27 -1.11 -10.79
N VAL A 75 4.56 -0.12 -10.25
CA VAL A 75 3.14 -0.18 -9.89
C VAL A 75 2.44 1.12 -10.28
N LYS A 76 1.11 1.10 -10.32
CA LYS A 76 0.34 2.36 -10.32
C LYS A 76 0.64 3.15 -9.05
N CYS A 77 0.68 4.46 -9.22
CA CYS A 77 1.02 5.40 -8.16
C CYS A 77 0.06 6.59 -8.20
N PRO A 78 -1.09 6.49 -7.49
CA PRO A 78 -2.10 7.53 -7.44
C PRO A 78 -1.71 8.72 -6.54
#